data_AF-A0A319BCT6-F1
#
_entry.id   AF-A0A319BCT6-F1
#
_cell.length_a   1.000
_cell.length_b   1.000
_cell.length_c   1.000
_cell.angle_alpha   90.00
_cell.angle_beta   90.00
_cell.angle_gamma   90.00
#
_symmetry.space_group_name_H-M   'P 1'
#
loop_
_entity.id
_entity.type
_entity.pdbx_description
1 polymer ?
#
loop_
_entity_poly.entity_id
_entity_poly.type
_entity_poly.pdbx_seq_one_letter_code
_entity_poly.pdbx_strand_id
1 'polypeptide(L)'
;MDSDSGDEREEHSPATAAAPTPRGPTRAQLERSKILDALEDANVQVPAGVLPVTRNLTPAQKLRKKELRDELHRLKFLEDEYREELNRKKDEWTSSRKELVDQLVALDESYKTNIELDEKRLADVDSEIKDVVMELKNLIIDALEDAGIVIPEGVLPPTRDLTEGQKLRKKELREEITRLKELEREHNEALQVKTEQWDTARRALVATLERHDSERQESFAPDYKLSKELDEKIKSAVSEIKGLV
;
A
#
# COMPACT_ATOMS: atom_id res chain seq x y z
N MET A 1 1.62 -6.44 -102.75
CA MET A 1 2.24 -5.85 -101.56
C MET A 1 2.10 -6.85 -100.45
N ASP A 2 3.23 -7.42 -100.13
CA ASP A 2 3.50 -8.45 -99.15
C ASP A 2 3.38 -7.92 -97.71
N SER A 3 3.05 -8.81 -96.79
CA SER A 3 3.48 -8.94 -95.36
C SER A 3 2.38 -9.75 -94.66
N ASP A 4 2.52 -11.06 -94.46
CA ASP A 4 3.46 -11.78 -93.58
C ASP A 4 3.34 -11.37 -92.10
N SER A 5 2.81 -12.31 -91.30
CA SER A 5 3.12 -12.57 -89.89
C SER A 5 2.00 -13.42 -89.31
N GLY A 6 2.24 -14.71 -89.09
CA GLY A 6 1.28 -15.54 -88.37
C GLY A 6 1.62 -17.01 -88.25
N ASP A 7 2.18 -17.35 -87.09
CA ASP A 7 1.98 -18.61 -86.36
C ASP A 7 2.92 -19.77 -86.71
N GLU A 8 4.14 -19.71 -86.15
CA GLU A 8 4.96 -20.89 -85.89
C GLU A 8 4.25 -21.77 -84.85
N ARG A 9 3.64 -22.87 -85.29
CA ARG A 9 3.17 -23.92 -84.37
C ARG A 9 4.25 -24.97 -84.15
N GLU A 10 4.60 -25.04 -82.88
CA GLU A 10 5.49 -25.97 -82.20
C GLU A 10 5.15 -27.44 -82.46
N GLU A 11 6.15 -28.23 -82.88
CA GLU A 11 6.17 -29.67 -82.64
C GLU A 11 7.01 -29.94 -81.38
N HIS A 12 6.33 -30.03 -80.23
CA HIS A 12 6.94 -30.45 -78.97
C HIS A 12 7.31 -31.93 -79.03
N SER A 13 8.62 -32.20 -79.02
CA SER A 13 9.17 -33.53 -78.72
C SER A 13 8.85 -33.93 -77.27
N PRO A 14 8.58 -35.22 -76.99
CA PRO A 14 8.25 -35.66 -75.64
C PRO A 14 9.48 -35.62 -74.74
N ALA A 15 9.40 -34.83 -73.66
CA ALA A 15 10.41 -34.76 -72.63
C ALA A 15 10.48 -36.06 -71.81
N THR A 16 11.60 -36.77 -71.92
CA THR A 16 11.97 -37.88 -71.05
C THR A 16 12.10 -37.37 -69.60
N ALA A 17 11.33 -37.94 -68.67
CA ALA A 17 11.40 -37.58 -67.25
C ALA A 17 12.81 -37.86 -66.69
N ALA A 18 13.52 -36.79 -66.30
CA ALA A 18 14.79 -36.89 -65.61
C ALA A 18 14.59 -37.46 -64.19
N ALA A 19 15.41 -38.43 -63.82
CA ALA A 19 15.43 -38.99 -62.47
C ALA A 19 15.71 -37.90 -61.41
N PRO A 20 15.12 -37.98 -60.21
CA PRO A 20 15.34 -36.99 -59.17
C PRO A 20 16.82 -36.97 -58.74
N THR A 21 17.40 -35.77 -58.74
CA THR A 21 18.77 -35.52 -58.30
C THR A 21 18.92 -35.91 -56.82
N PRO A 22 20.00 -36.61 -56.41
CA PRO A 22 20.19 -36.96 -55.01
C PRO A 22 20.32 -35.69 -54.16
N ARG A 23 19.44 -35.54 -53.17
CA ARG A 23 19.51 -34.45 -52.17
C ARG A 23 20.82 -34.61 -51.37
N GLY A 24 21.61 -33.54 -51.32
CA GLY A 24 22.85 -33.48 -50.56
C GLY A 24 22.65 -33.75 -49.05
N PRO A 25 23.76 -33.94 -48.30
CA PRO A 25 23.70 -34.29 -46.90
C PRO A 25 22.97 -33.22 -46.08
N THR A 26 22.03 -33.67 -45.26
CA THR A 26 21.26 -32.84 -44.33
C THR A 26 22.17 -32.19 -43.29
N ARG A 27 21.74 -31.07 -42.71
CA ARG A 27 22.47 -30.38 -41.62
C ARG A 27 22.83 -31.31 -40.46
N ALA A 28 21.99 -32.30 -40.16
CA ALA A 28 22.26 -33.33 -39.15
C ALA A 28 23.37 -34.32 -39.57
N GLN A 29 23.51 -34.60 -40.86
CA GLN A 29 24.63 -35.39 -41.39
C GLN A 29 25.93 -34.60 -41.33
N LEU A 30 25.89 -33.30 -41.63
CA LEU A 30 27.05 -32.41 -41.51
C LEU A 30 27.51 -32.23 -40.05
N GLU A 31 26.59 -32.11 -39.10
CA GLU A 31 26.92 -32.04 -37.66
C GLU A 31 27.48 -33.38 -37.14
N ARG A 32 27.02 -34.52 -37.68
CA ARG A 32 27.61 -35.85 -37.38
C ARG A 32 29.00 -36.02 -37.97
N SER A 33 29.26 -35.55 -39.19
CA SER A 33 30.59 -35.57 -39.79
C SER A 33 31.60 -34.80 -38.95
N LYS A 34 31.25 -33.60 -38.46
CA LYS A 34 32.12 -32.81 -37.58
C LYS A 34 32.48 -33.51 -36.26
N ILE A 35 31.56 -34.30 -35.71
CA ILE A 35 31.79 -35.06 -34.48
C ILE A 35 32.65 -36.29 -34.77
N LEU A 36 32.46 -36.95 -35.92
CA LEU A 36 33.27 -38.08 -36.36
C LEU A 36 34.72 -37.66 -36.67
N ASP A 37 34.91 -36.55 -37.39
CA ASP A 37 36.22 -36.00 -37.73
C ASP A 37 37.01 -35.66 -36.45
N ALA A 38 36.36 -35.06 -35.45
CA ALA A 38 36.98 -34.74 -34.16
C ALA A 38 37.34 -35.98 -33.31
N LEU A 39 36.64 -37.10 -33.50
CA LEU A 39 36.91 -38.37 -32.81
C LEU A 39 38.04 -39.16 -33.49
N GLU A 40 38.13 -39.06 -34.82
CA GLU A 40 39.21 -39.63 -35.63
C GLU A 40 40.54 -38.88 -35.38
N ASP A 41 40.52 -37.55 -35.31
CA ASP A 41 41.67 -36.71 -34.93
C ASP A 41 42.19 -37.00 -33.51
N ALA A 42 41.30 -37.45 -32.62
CA ALA A 42 41.64 -37.86 -31.26
C ALA A 42 42.08 -39.33 -31.15
N ASN A 43 42.12 -40.08 -32.27
CA ASN A 43 42.47 -41.50 -32.36
C ASN A 43 41.63 -42.39 -31.41
N VAL A 44 40.36 -42.02 -31.19
CA VAL A 44 39.42 -42.74 -30.32
C VAL A 44 38.57 -43.69 -31.19
N GLN A 45 38.83 -45.00 -31.11
CA GLN A 45 37.96 -46.01 -31.72
C GLN A 45 36.65 -46.10 -30.92
N VAL A 46 35.55 -45.62 -31.52
CA VAL A 46 34.21 -45.76 -30.94
C VAL A 46 33.57 -47.06 -31.45
N PRO A 47 33.27 -48.05 -30.59
CA PRO A 47 32.60 -49.28 -31.01
C PRO A 47 31.21 -48.99 -31.59
N ALA A 48 30.82 -49.75 -32.61
CA ALA A 48 29.51 -49.65 -33.22
C ALA A 48 28.41 -49.82 -32.16
N GLY A 49 27.65 -48.76 -31.90
CA GLY A 49 26.58 -48.72 -30.88
C GLY A 49 26.90 -47.93 -29.60
N VAL A 50 28.11 -47.37 -29.45
CA VAL A 50 28.53 -46.61 -28.25
C VAL A 50 28.20 -45.12 -28.31
N LEU A 51 27.99 -44.56 -29.51
CA LEU A 51 27.39 -43.22 -29.59
C LEU A 51 25.97 -43.31 -29.02
N PRO A 52 25.59 -42.43 -28.06
CA PRO A 52 24.23 -42.45 -27.53
C PRO A 52 23.28 -42.43 -28.70
N VAL A 53 22.37 -43.41 -28.74
CA VAL A 53 21.22 -43.37 -29.65
C VAL A 53 20.64 -41.99 -29.44
N THR A 54 20.87 -41.09 -30.40
CA THR A 54 20.07 -39.88 -30.49
C THR A 54 18.68 -40.44 -30.52
N ARG A 55 17.94 -40.33 -29.40
CA ARG A 55 16.49 -40.52 -29.39
C ARG A 55 16.00 -39.43 -30.30
N ASN A 56 16.06 -39.72 -31.60
CA ASN A 56 15.66 -38.83 -32.65
C ASN A 56 14.19 -38.67 -32.40
N LEU A 57 13.83 -37.52 -31.82
CA LEU A 57 12.46 -37.23 -31.49
C LEU A 57 11.62 -37.53 -32.71
N THR A 58 10.56 -38.30 -32.49
CA THR A 58 9.58 -38.54 -33.55
C THR A 58 9.05 -37.19 -34.03
N PRO A 59 8.58 -37.07 -35.28
CA PRO A 59 7.96 -35.84 -35.76
C PRO A 59 6.89 -35.29 -34.80
N ALA A 60 6.10 -36.17 -34.17
CA ALA A 60 5.12 -35.81 -33.15
C ALA A 60 5.76 -35.23 -31.87
N GLN A 61 6.85 -35.83 -31.37
CA GLN A 61 7.58 -35.29 -30.21
C GLN A 61 8.24 -33.94 -30.52
N LYS A 62 8.74 -33.73 -31.74
CA LYS A 62 9.28 -32.44 -32.18
C LYS A 62 8.20 -31.36 -32.24
N LEU A 63 7.02 -31.71 -32.76
CA LEU A 63 5.86 -30.82 -32.81
C LEU A 63 5.42 -30.44 -31.39
N ARG A 64 5.19 -31.42 -30.52
CA ARG A 64 4.81 -31.20 -29.12
C ARG A 64 5.82 -30.34 -28.37
N LYS A 65 7.13 -30.58 -28.56
CA LYS A 65 8.19 -29.77 -27.96
C LYS A 65 8.22 -28.33 -28.51
N LYS A 66 7.78 -28.10 -29.75
CA LYS A 66 7.64 -26.74 -30.29
C LYS A 66 6.43 -26.07 -29.64
N GLU A 67 5.28 -26.72 -29.64
CA GLU A 67 4.05 -26.22 -29.01
C GLU A 67 4.27 -25.86 -27.53
N LEU A 68 4.92 -26.72 -26.76
CA LEU A 68 5.23 -26.44 -25.35
C LEU A 68 6.19 -25.26 -25.16
N ARG A 69 7.12 -25.02 -26.10
CA ARG A 69 8.01 -23.86 -26.05
C ARG A 69 7.27 -22.58 -26.38
N ASP A 70 6.42 -22.60 -27.39
CA ASP A 70 5.58 -21.47 -27.78
C ASP A 70 4.61 -21.13 -26.63
N GLU A 71 4.00 -22.15 -26.00
CA GLU A 71 3.15 -21.98 -24.82
C GLU A 71 3.95 -21.46 -23.61
N LEU A 72 5.15 -21.97 -23.36
CA LEU A 72 6.02 -21.46 -22.29
C LEU A 72 6.35 -19.98 -22.47
N HIS A 73 6.62 -19.53 -23.71
CA HIS A 73 6.82 -18.11 -24.00
C HIS A 73 5.56 -17.31 -23.71
N ARG A 74 4.39 -17.81 -24.08
CA ARG A 74 3.10 -17.17 -23.81
C ARG A 74 2.81 -17.07 -22.31
N LEU A 75 3.04 -18.14 -21.55
CA LEU A 75 2.82 -18.17 -20.10
C LEU A 75 3.76 -17.21 -19.37
N LYS A 76 5.03 -17.12 -19.78
CA LYS A 76 5.98 -16.15 -19.22
C LYS A 76 5.57 -14.70 -19.50
N PHE A 77 5.10 -14.43 -20.71
CA PHE A 77 4.59 -13.10 -21.04
C PHE A 77 3.39 -12.72 -20.15
N LEU A 78 2.45 -13.65 -19.96
CA LEU A 78 1.32 -13.46 -19.05
C LEU A 78 1.75 -13.29 -17.59
N GLU A 79 2.78 -14.00 -17.15
CA GLU A 79 3.35 -13.88 -15.80
C GLU A 79 3.91 -12.47 -15.56
N ASP A 80 4.64 -11.95 -16.55
CA ASP A 80 5.23 -10.62 -16.50
C ASP A 80 4.14 -9.53 -16.46
N GLU A 81 3.14 -9.61 -17.33
CA GLU A 81 1.99 -8.70 -17.36
C GLU A 81 1.21 -8.75 -16.04
N TYR A 82 0.96 -9.95 -15.53
CA TYR A 82 0.25 -10.16 -14.28
C TYR A 82 1.00 -9.56 -13.07
N ARG A 83 2.33 -9.70 -13.06
CA ARG A 83 3.19 -9.13 -12.02
C ARG A 83 3.18 -7.61 -12.04
N GLU A 84 3.20 -7.00 -13.21
CA GLU A 84 3.09 -5.54 -13.37
C GLU A 84 1.75 -5.02 -12.84
N GLU A 85 0.65 -5.67 -13.21
CA GLU A 85 -0.70 -5.34 -12.73
C GLU A 85 -0.81 -5.47 -11.21
N LEU A 86 -0.28 -6.56 -10.64
CA LEU A 86 -0.24 -6.77 -9.20
C LEU A 86 0.55 -5.66 -8.48
N ASN A 87 1.67 -5.22 -9.05
CA ASN A 87 2.48 -4.15 -8.48
C ASN A 87 1.76 -2.80 -8.58
N ARG A 88 1.15 -2.47 -9.73
CA ARG A 88 0.32 -1.27 -9.87
C ARG A 88 -0.76 -1.21 -8.80
N LYS A 89 -1.49 -2.31 -8.64
CA LYS A 89 -2.52 -2.43 -7.60
C LYS A 89 -1.94 -2.24 -6.19
N LYS A 90 -0.77 -2.81 -5.89
CA LYS A 90 -0.10 -2.59 -4.59
C LYS A 90 0.24 -1.12 -4.35
N ASP A 91 0.71 -0.42 -5.37
CA ASP A 91 1.08 0.97 -5.27
C ASP A 91 -0.16 1.86 -5.05
N GLU A 92 -1.26 1.57 -5.74
CA GLU A 92 -2.56 2.24 -5.53
C GLU A 92 -3.07 2.04 -4.10
N TRP A 93 -3.11 0.80 -3.61
CA TRP A 93 -3.52 0.49 -2.23
C TRP A 93 -2.59 1.15 -1.20
N THR A 94 -1.29 1.17 -1.46
CA THR A 94 -0.31 1.81 -0.57
C THR A 94 -0.50 3.33 -0.52
N SER A 95 -0.79 3.93 -1.67
CA SER A 95 -1.07 5.37 -1.79
C SER A 95 -2.36 5.76 -1.08
N SER A 96 -3.44 4.99 -1.29
CA SER A 96 -4.73 5.24 -0.62
C SER A 96 -4.64 5.04 0.89
N ARG A 97 -3.94 3.99 1.36
CA ARG A 97 -3.67 3.81 2.79
C ARG A 97 -2.89 4.97 3.37
N LYS A 98 -1.87 5.46 2.65
CA LYS A 98 -1.07 6.61 3.08
C LYS A 98 -1.93 7.85 3.24
N GLU A 99 -2.82 8.13 2.29
CA GLU A 99 -3.73 9.27 2.38
C GLU A 99 -4.62 9.20 3.64
N LEU A 100 -5.18 8.03 3.97
CA LEU A 100 -5.96 7.84 5.20
C LEU A 100 -5.13 8.05 6.47
N VAL A 101 -3.87 7.61 6.46
CA VAL A 101 -2.93 7.84 7.58
C VAL A 101 -2.61 9.33 7.71
N ASP A 102 -2.34 10.01 6.59
CA ASP A 102 -2.03 11.44 6.58
C ASP A 102 -3.24 12.26 7.09
N GLN A 103 -4.47 11.86 6.73
CA GLN A 103 -5.70 12.45 7.28
C GLN A 103 -5.81 12.25 8.79
N LEU A 104 -5.48 11.06 9.30
CA LEU A 104 -5.50 10.78 10.74
C LEU A 104 -4.46 11.63 11.49
N VAL A 105 -3.25 11.76 10.95
CA VAL A 105 -2.19 12.61 11.52
C VAL A 105 -2.62 14.07 11.53
N ALA A 106 -3.18 14.57 10.43
CA ALA A 106 -3.68 15.94 10.36
C ALA A 106 -4.82 16.20 11.36
N LEU A 107 -5.68 15.21 11.59
CA LEU A 107 -6.74 15.29 12.62
C LEU A 107 -6.14 15.39 14.02
N ASP A 108 -5.17 14.53 14.35
CA ASP A 108 -4.50 14.51 15.66
C ASP A 108 -3.69 15.81 15.91
N GLU A 109 -3.05 16.37 14.90
CA GLU A 109 -2.36 17.67 14.98
C GLU A 109 -3.35 18.83 15.17
N SER A 110 -4.47 18.81 14.44
CA SER A 110 -5.52 19.82 14.60
C SER A 110 -6.16 19.77 15.98
N TYR A 111 -6.41 18.57 16.52
CA TYR A 111 -6.86 18.36 17.90
C TYR A 111 -5.90 19.03 18.88
N LYS A 112 -4.61 18.71 18.78
CA LYS A 112 -3.58 19.18 19.69
C LYS A 112 -3.56 20.71 19.78
N THR A 113 -3.56 21.39 18.63
CA THR A 113 -3.51 22.87 18.59
C THR A 113 -4.77 23.54 19.15
N ASN A 114 -5.95 22.93 19.00
CA ASN A 114 -7.22 23.51 19.44
C ASN A 114 -7.46 23.26 20.94
N ILE A 115 -7.18 22.05 21.42
CA ILE A 115 -7.36 21.67 22.83
C ILE A 115 -6.35 22.37 23.72
N GLU A 116 -5.07 22.44 23.33
CA GLU A 116 -4.04 23.14 24.12
C GLU A 116 -4.39 24.62 24.34
N LEU A 117 -5.04 25.25 23.37
CA LEU A 117 -5.49 26.65 23.47
C LEU A 117 -6.65 26.80 24.46
N ASP A 118 -7.63 25.90 24.40
CA ASP A 118 -8.78 25.93 25.31
C ASP A 118 -8.40 25.54 26.75
N GLU A 119 -7.50 24.56 26.93
CA GLU A 119 -6.93 24.21 28.24
C GLU A 119 -6.20 25.40 28.86
N LYS A 120 -5.45 26.16 28.05
CA LYS A 120 -4.80 27.40 28.50
C LYS A 120 -5.82 28.44 28.94
N ARG A 121 -6.89 28.66 28.16
CA ARG A 121 -7.96 29.59 28.54
C ARG A 121 -8.65 29.19 29.83
N LEU A 122 -8.86 27.90 30.05
CA LEU A 122 -9.41 27.40 31.31
C LEU A 122 -8.45 27.68 32.48
N ALA A 123 -7.15 27.44 32.30
CA ALA A 123 -6.15 27.74 33.32
C ALA A 123 -6.07 29.24 33.67
N ASP A 124 -6.26 30.12 32.68
CA ASP A 124 -6.31 31.57 32.88
C ASP A 124 -7.54 31.95 33.75
N VAL A 125 -8.72 31.37 33.46
CA VAL A 125 -9.94 31.59 34.27
C VAL A 125 -9.77 31.05 35.70
N ASP A 126 -9.17 29.87 35.87
CA ASP A 126 -8.87 29.31 37.19
C ASP A 126 -7.94 30.22 38.01
N SER A 127 -6.96 30.84 37.35
CA SER A 127 -6.07 31.81 38.00
C SER A 127 -6.84 33.06 38.42
N GLU A 128 -7.71 33.58 37.57
CA GLU A 128 -8.53 34.75 37.86
C GLU A 128 -9.47 34.49 39.05
N ILE A 129 -10.12 33.31 39.10
CA ILE A 129 -10.94 32.90 40.25
C ILE A 129 -10.11 32.91 41.53
N LYS A 130 -8.88 32.37 41.50
CA LYS A 130 -7.99 32.35 42.67
C LYS A 130 -7.65 33.76 43.14
N ASP A 131 -7.32 34.65 42.22
CA ASP A 131 -6.97 36.04 42.52
C ASP A 131 -8.14 36.80 43.15
N VAL A 132 -9.35 36.69 42.57
CA VAL A 132 -10.58 37.31 43.11
C VAL A 132 -10.92 36.74 44.49
N VAL A 133 -10.75 35.42 44.69
CA VAL A 133 -10.95 34.78 46.00
C VAL A 133 -9.93 35.27 47.03
N MET A 134 -8.66 35.48 46.64
CA MET A 134 -7.65 36.07 47.53
C MET A 134 -8.00 37.52 47.88
N GLU A 135 -8.43 38.33 46.92
CA GLU A 135 -8.87 39.69 47.18
C GLU A 135 -10.03 39.72 48.18
N LEU A 136 -11.01 38.83 48.01
CA LEU A 136 -12.13 38.70 48.94
C LEU A 136 -11.67 38.30 50.35
N LYS A 137 -10.67 37.42 50.46
CA LYS A 137 -10.08 37.03 51.76
C LYS A 137 -9.36 38.21 52.41
N ASN A 138 -8.54 38.94 51.66
CA ASN A 138 -7.80 40.11 52.15
C ASN A 138 -8.75 41.21 52.61
N LEU A 139 -9.79 41.53 51.83
CA LEU A 139 -10.83 42.49 52.21
C LEU A 139 -11.48 42.15 53.56
N ILE A 140 -11.66 40.85 53.84
CA ILE A 140 -12.21 40.39 55.11
C ILE A 140 -11.17 40.60 56.23
N ILE A 141 -9.92 40.17 56.02
CA ILE A 141 -8.82 40.32 56.99
C ILE A 141 -8.60 41.79 57.37
N ASP A 142 -8.51 42.69 56.41
CA ASP A 142 -8.31 44.13 56.64
C ASP A 142 -9.42 44.71 57.54
N ALA A 143 -10.68 44.32 57.29
CA ALA A 143 -11.80 44.76 58.11
C ALA A 143 -11.76 44.22 59.55
N LEU A 144 -11.10 43.09 59.79
CA LEU A 144 -10.93 42.50 61.12
C LEU A 144 -9.78 43.17 61.89
N GLU A 145 -8.71 43.55 61.18
CA GLU A 145 -7.61 44.35 61.73
C GLU A 145 -8.07 45.76 62.12
N ASP A 146 -8.84 46.44 61.27
CA ASP A 146 -9.43 47.76 61.56
C ASP A 146 -10.33 47.74 62.81
N ALA A 147 -10.93 46.59 63.12
CA ALA A 147 -11.76 46.39 64.31
C ALA A 147 -10.94 46.05 65.58
N GLY A 148 -9.61 45.98 65.50
CA GLY A 148 -8.72 45.64 66.61
C GLY A 148 -8.73 44.16 66.99
N ILE A 149 -9.18 43.27 66.09
CA ILE A 149 -9.27 41.82 66.32
C ILE A 149 -8.06 41.13 65.67
N VAL A 150 -7.13 40.63 66.49
CA VAL A 150 -6.08 39.73 66.03
C VAL A 150 -6.65 38.32 65.90
N ILE A 151 -6.70 37.78 64.69
CA ILE A 151 -7.22 36.43 64.45
C ILE A 151 -6.08 35.43 64.65
N PRO A 152 -6.18 34.52 65.63
CA PRO A 152 -5.24 33.43 65.74
C PRO A 152 -5.39 32.47 64.55
N GLU A 153 -4.25 32.03 64.02
CA GLU A 153 -4.14 31.13 62.88
C GLU A 153 -5.02 29.88 63.08
N GLY A 154 -6.03 29.69 62.21
CA GLY A 154 -6.96 28.55 62.26
C GLY A 154 -8.39 28.83 62.74
N VAL A 155 -8.76 30.07 63.11
CA VAL A 155 -10.13 30.42 63.56
C VAL A 155 -10.89 31.23 62.51
N LEU A 156 -12.10 30.78 62.14
CA LEU A 156 -13.01 31.52 61.24
C LEU A 156 -13.47 32.84 61.90
N PRO A 157 -13.34 33.99 61.22
CA PRO A 157 -13.66 35.28 61.82
C PRO A 157 -15.15 35.45 62.16
N PRO A 158 -15.48 36.19 63.24
CA PRO A 158 -16.85 36.59 63.53
C PRO A 158 -17.35 37.61 62.49
N THR A 159 -18.57 37.43 62.01
CA THR A 159 -19.25 38.39 61.15
C THR A 159 -19.73 39.59 61.98
N ARG A 160 -19.09 40.76 61.88
CA ARG A 160 -19.63 42.06 62.34
C ARG A 160 -19.08 43.27 61.54
N ASP A 161 -19.70 44.43 61.71
CA ASP A 161 -20.04 45.41 60.66
C ASP A 161 -18.91 45.94 59.76
N LEU A 162 -18.85 45.41 58.53
CA LEU A 162 -18.14 46.01 57.40
C LEU A 162 -18.66 47.44 57.12
N THR A 163 -17.78 48.34 56.65
CA THR A 163 -18.22 49.62 56.10
C THR A 163 -19.12 49.41 54.87
N GLU A 164 -19.99 50.36 54.52
CA GLU A 164 -20.86 50.23 53.34
C GLU A 164 -20.06 50.02 52.04
N GLY A 165 -18.89 50.64 51.91
CA GLY A 165 -17.98 50.41 50.77
C GLY A 165 -17.42 48.98 50.74
N GLN A 166 -16.98 48.44 51.88
CA GLN A 166 -16.52 47.05 51.98
C GLN A 166 -17.65 46.04 51.75
N LYS A 167 -18.89 46.35 52.20
CA LYS A 167 -20.07 45.52 51.90
C LYS A 167 -20.35 45.47 50.39
N LEU A 168 -20.26 46.61 49.71
CA LEU A 168 -20.44 46.70 48.26
C LEU A 168 -19.35 45.92 47.52
N ARG A 169 -18.06 46.15 47.82
CA ARG A 169 -16.95 45.42 47.18
C ARG A 169 -17.04 43.92 47.44
N LYS A 170 -17.39 43.50 48.66
CA LYS A 170 -17.63 42.08 49.00
C LYS A 170 -18.76 41.46 48.18
N LYS A 171 -19.82 42.23 47.89
CA LYS A 171 -20.92 41.78 47.03
C LYS A 171 -20.45 41.65 45.58
N GLU A 172 -19.75 42.66 45.05
CA GLU A 172 -19.16 42.62 43.71
C GLU A 172 -18.22 41.42 43.52
N LEU A 173 -17.31 41.18 44.46
CA LEU A 173 -16.38 40.03 44.39
C LEU A 173 -17.12 38.68 44.44
N ARG A 174 -18.25 38.58 45.16
CA ARG A 174 -19.07 37.34 45.18
C ARG A 174 -19.80 37.13 43.87
N GLU A 175 -20.31 38.20 43.29
CA GLU A 175 -20.95 38.17 41.97
C GLU A 175 -19.92 37.79 40.90
N GLU A 176 -18.71 38.36 40.97
CA GLU A 176 -17.61 38.04 40.05
C GLU A 176 -17.16 36.57 40.18
N ILE A 177 -16.98 36.06 41.41
CA ILE A 177 -16.70 34.63 41.63
C ILE A 177 -17.79 33.75 41.03
N THR A 178 -19.05 34.14 41.14
CA THR A 178 -20.17 33.37 40.58
C THR A 178 -20.12 33.36 39.06
N ARG A 179 -19.84 34.53 38.45
CA ARG A 179 -19.70 34.68 37.00
C ARG A 179 -18.52 33.88 36.45
N LEU A 180 -17.36 33.97 37.10
CA LEU A 180 -16.17 33.26 36.66
C LEU A 180 -16.31 31.73 36.79
N LYS A 181 -16.96 31.25 37.86
CA LYS A 181 -17.28 29.82 37.99
C LYS A 181 -18.24 29.31 36.92
N GLU A 182 -19.19 30.14 36.52
CA GLU A 182 -20.06 29.79 35.40
C GLU A 182 -19.29 29.73 34.08
N LEU A 183 -18.38 30.68 33.86
CA LEU A 183 -17.49 30.66 32.69
C LEU A 183 -16.55 29.45 32.67
N GLU A 184 -15.97 29.09 33.81
CA GLU A 184 -15.18 27.87 34.01
C GLU A 184 -15.98 26.62 33.64
N ARG A 185 -17.24 26.53 34.09
CA ARG A 185 -18.16 25.44 33.75
C ARG A 185 -18.44 25.38 32.24
N GLU A 186 -18.77 26.50 31.63
CA GLU A 186 -19.02 26.59 30.17
C GLU A 186 -17.79 26.17 29.35
N HIS A 187 -16.59 26.62 29.74
CA HIS A 187 -15.35 26.21 29.08
C HIS A 187 -15.08 24.71 29.24
N ASN A 188 -15.29 24.14 30.43
CA ASN A 188 -15.15 22.70 30.67
C ASN A 188 -16.11 21.88 29.81
N GLU A 189 -17.37 22.28 29.72
CA GLU A 189 -18.36 21.62 28.86
C GLU A 189 -17.98 21.71 27.38
N ALA A 190 -17.52 22.88 26.92
CA ALA A 190 -17.05 23.06 25.55
C ALA A 190 -15.83 22.17 25.24
N LEU A 191 -14.87 22.07 26.17
CA LEU A 191 -13.71 21.18 26.07
C LEU A 191 -14.11 19.72 25.98
N GLN A 192 -15.06 19.29 26.82
CA GLN A 192 -15.59 17.93 26.79
C GLN A 192 -16.24 17.61 25.44
N VAL A 193 -17.17 18.47 24.97
CA VAL A 193 -17.86 18.28 23.69
C VAL A 193 -16.87 18.21 22.54
N LYS A 194 -15.87 19.12 22.51
CA LYS A 194 -14.81 19.07 21.51
C LYS A 194 -14.09 17.73 21.56
N THR A 195 -13.62 17.32 22.74
CA THR A 195 -12.89 16.05 22.93
C THR A 195 -13.69 14.85 22.42
N GLU A 196 -14.98 14.77 22.75
CA GLU A 196 -15.86 13.69 22.28
C GLU A 196 -16.06 13.70 20.76
N GLN A 197 -16.19 14.88 20.14
CA GLN A 197 -16.26 15.02 18.67
C GLN A 197 -15.00 14.52 17.99
N TRP A 198 -13.83 14.89 18.54
CA TRP A 198 -12.54 14.45 18.03
C TRP A 198 -12.35 12.94 18.17
N ASP A 199 -12.66 12.37 19.33
CA ASP A 199 -12.60 10.92 19.56
C ASP A 199 -13.53 10.16 18.62
N THR A 200 -14.68 10.74 18.28
CA THR A 200 -15.63 10.15 17.32
C THR A 200 -15.08 10.21 15.90
N ALA A 201 -14.54 11.36 15.47
CA ALA A 201 -13.93 11.51 14.16
C ALA A 201 -12.71 10.59 13.98
N ARG A 202 -11.85 10.52 15.00
CA ARG A 202 -10.66 9.66 15.03
C ARG A 202 -11.04 8.18 14.91
N ARG A 203 -12.02 7.72 15.69
CA ARG A 203 -12.54 6.35 15.60
C ARG A 203 -13.12 6.05 14.21
N ALA A 204 -13.82 6.98 13.59
CA ALA A 204 -14.37 6.81 12.25
C ALA A 204 -13.28 6.65 11.17
N LEU A 205 -12.20 7.43 11.26
CA LEU A 205 -11.04 7.29 10.35
C LEU A 205 -10.31 5.96 10.58
N VAL A 206 -10.07 5.57 11.84
CA VAL A 206 -9.44 4.29 12.17
C VAL A 206 -10.27 3.12 11.63
N ALA A 207 -11.59 3.13 11.84
CA ALA A 207 -12.48 2.10 11.30
C ALA A 207 -12.45 2.05 9.76
N THR A 208 -12.26 3.20 9.11
CA THR A 208 -12.11 3.26 7.65
C THR A 208 -10.78 2.66 7.19
N LEU A 209 -9.70 2.91 7.91
CA LEU A 209 -8.39 2.33 7.64
C LEU A 209 -8.40 0.80 7.85
N GLU A 210 -9.03 0.30 8.91
CA GLU A 210 -9.20 -1.14 9.16
C GLU A 210 -10.01 -1.83 8.06
N ARG A 211 -11.10 -1.19 7.59
CA ARG A 211 -11.89 -1.67 6.47
C ARG A 211 -11.07 -1.71 5.19
N HIS A 212 -10.35 -0.63 4.89
CA HIS A 212 -9.46 -0.54 3.73
C HIS A 212 -8.39 -1.64 3.75
N ASP A 213 -7.76 -1.90 4.90
CA ASP A 213 -6.77 -2.98 5.03
C ASP A 213 -7.41 -4.38 4.88
N SER A 214 -8.68 -4.55 5.26
CA SER A 214 -9.44 -5.79 5.06
C SER A 214 -9.81 -6.00 3.59
N GLU A 215 -10.38 -4.98 2.94
CA GLU A 215 -10.73 -4.98 1.51
C GLU A 215 -9.50 -5.22 0.64
N ARG A 216 -8.34 -4.67 1.03
CA ARG A 216 -7.06 -4.99 0.41
C ARG A 216 -6.84 -6.49 0.42
N GLN A 217 -6.85 -7.13 1.59
CA GLN A 217 -6.59 -8.58 1.69
C GLN A 217 -7.54 -9.40 0.82
N GLU A 218 -8.83 -9.06 0.81
CA GLU A 218 -9.83 -9.71 -0.03
C GLU A 218 -9.56 -9.51 -1.52
N SER A 219 -9.21 -8.29 -1.94
CA SER A 219 -8.93 -7.96 -3.34
C SER A 219 -7.70 -8.68 -3.88
N PHE A 220 -6.71 -8.97 -3.04
CA PHE A 220 -5.48 -9.68 -3.41
C PHE A 220 -5.62 -11.21 -3.35
N ALA A 221 -6.68 -11.74 -2.73
CA ALA A 221 -6.84 -13.19 -2.58
C ALA A 221 -7.00 -13.97 -3.91
N PRO A 222 -7.82 -13.51 -4.89
CA PRO A 222 -7.89 -14.13 -6.21
C PRO A 222 -6.55 -14.05 -6.95
N ASP A 223 -5.87 -12.93 -6.75
CA ASP A 223 -4.62 -12.61 -7.41
C ASP A 223 -3.50 -13.61 -7.02
N TYR A 224 -3.35 -13.85 -5.72
CA TYR A 224 -2.40 -14.86 -5.24
C TYR A 224 -2.75 -16.29 -5.67
N LYS A 225 -4.03 -16.59 -5.95
CA LYS A 225 -4.42 -17.90 -6.49
C LYS A 225 -4.00 -18.04 -7.95
N LEU A 226 -4.31 -17.04 -8.77
CA LEU A 226 -3.93 -17.00 -10.20
C LEU A 226 -2.42 -17.11 -10.40
N SER A 227 -1.64 -16.35 -9.61
CA SER A 227 -0.17 -16.43 -9.65
C SER A 227 0.33 -17.85 -9.37
N LYS A 228 -0.20 -18.54 -8.34
CA LYS A 228 0.17 -19.93 -8.04
C LYS A 228 -0.20 -20.89 -9.18
N GLU A 229 -1.38 -20.74 -9.77
CA GLU A 229 -1.80 -21.58 -10.89
C GLU A 229 -0.91 -21.39 -12.12
N LEU A 230 -0.49 -20.16 -12.39
CA LEU A 230 0.40 -19.84 -13.50
C LEU A 230 1.79 -20.44 -13.29
N ASP A 231 2.34 -20.33 -12.08
CA ASP A 231 3.61 -20.96 -11.69
C ASP A 231 3.59 -22.47 -11.91
N GLU A 232 2.51 -23.14 -11.49
CA GLU A 232 2.36 -24.59 -11.67
C GLU A 232 2.23 -24.98 -13.15
N LYS A 233 1.53 -24.19 -13.97
CA LYS A 233 1.46 -24.40 -15.44
C LYS A 233 2.85 -24.27 -16.08
N ILE A 234 3.62 -23.25 -15.69
CA ILE A 234 4.98 -23.04 -16.17
C ILE A 234 5.87 -24.22 -15.78
N LYS A 235 5.85 -24.64 -14.50
CA LYS A 235 6.61 -25.80 -14.01
C LYS A 235 6.23 -27.10 -14.73
N SER A 236 4.94 -27.31 -14.98
CA SER A 236 4.43 -28.47 -15.73
C SER A 236 4.96 -28.48 -17.17
N ALA A 237 4.84 -27.35 -17.89
CA ALA A 237 5.34 -27.23 -19.26
C ALA A 237 6.85 -27.45 -19.34
N VAL A 238 7.62 -26.88 -18.41
CA VAL A 238 9.08 -27.09 -18.32
C VAL A 238 9.43 -28.55 -18.06
N SER A 239 8.70 -29.22 -17.16
CA SER A 239 8.91 -30.63 -16.84
C SER A 239 8.58 -31.54 -18.03
N GLU A 240 7.51 -31.24 -18.77
CA GLU A 240 7.14 -31.98 -19.97
C GLU A 240 8.17 -31.80 -21.10
N ILE A 241 8.65 -30.57 -21.34
CA ILE A 241 9.74 -30.30 -22.29
C ILE A 241 10.99 -31.11 -21.92
N LYS A 242 11.33 -31.18 -20.62
CA LYS A 242 12.48 -31.93 -20.11
C LYS A 242 12.31 -33.44 -20.31
N GLY A 243 11.09 -33.97 -20.15
CA GLY A 243 10.78 -35.38 -20.39
C GLY A 243 10.82 -35.80 -21.86
N LEU A 244 10.70 -34.83 -22.78
CA LEU A 244 10.87 -35.02 -24.23
C LEU A 244 12.34 -34.92 -24.69
N VAL A 245 13.32 -34.85 -23.79
CA VAL A 245 14.77 -34.82 -24.10
C VAL A 245 15.43 -36.08 -23.57
#